data_AF-A0A3C1YUM7-F1
#
_entry.id   AF-A0A3C1YUM7-F1
#
_cell.length_a   1.000
_cell.length_b   1.000
_cell.length_c   1.000
_cell.angle_alpha   90.00
_cell.angle_beta   90.00
_cell.angle_gamma   90.00
#
_symmetry.space_group_name_H-M   'P 1'
#
loop_
_entity.id
_entity.type
_entity.pdbx_description
1 polymer ?
#
loop_
_entity_poly.entity_id
_entity_poly.type
_entity_poly.pdbx_seq_one_letter_code
_entity_poly.pdbx_strand_id
1 'polypeptide(L)'
;MKTKINSIKESAMNNTLIKSSLVLLLLAVMVAQVSVAGRGDKAGSSAAPMLLIPVGGRDIAMGGSTVANSFGIEAVHYNPAGVAWSTKQSEAIFSHMNYIADIGVDY
;
A
#
# COMPACT_ATOMS: atom_id res chain seq x y z
N MET A 1 -15.29 2.49 55.25
CA MET A 1 -14.37 1.47 54.67
C MET A 1 -14.93 0.81 53.41
N LYS A 2 -16.20 0.41 53.36
CA LYS A 2 -16.83 -0.24 52.17
C LYS A 2 -16.82 0.60 50.88
N THR A 3 -16.90 1.92 50.97
CA THR A 3 -16.97 2.83 49.81
C THR A 3 -15.67 2.88 48.99
N LYS A 4 -14.50 2.82 49.63
CA LYS A 4 -13.20 2.78 48.93
C LYS A 4 -12.98 1.46 48.20
N ILE A 5 -13.44 0.34 48.78
CA ILE A 5 -13.28 -1.00 48.20
C ILE A 5 -14.08 -1.13 46.90
N ASN A 6 -15.30 -0.57 46.87
CA ASN A 6 -16.14 -0.59 45.67
C ASN A 6 -15.54 0.25 44.52
N SER A 7 -14.99 1.43 44.83
CA SER A 7 -14.32 2.30 43.84
C SER A 7 -13.08 1.64 43.21
N ILE A 8 -12.28 0.90 43.99
CA ILE A 8 -11.11 0.17 43.47
C ILE A 8 -11.56 -1.00 42.56
N LYS A 9 -12.61 -1.72 42.95
CA LYS A 9 -13.16 -2.82 42.15
C LYS A 9 -13.72 -2.34 40.80
N GLU A 10 -14.38 -1.19 40.79
CA GLU A 10 -14.92 -0.56 39.59
C GLU A 10 -13.80 -0.09 38.65
N SER A 11 -12.73 0.50 39.18
CA SER A 11 -11.54 0.88 38.41
C SER A 11 -10.83 -0.34 37.78
N ALA A 12 -10.69 -1.44 38.53
CA ALA A 12 -10.09 -2.68 38.02
C ALA A 12 -10.95 -3.34 36.91
N MET A 13 -12.28 -3.26 37.02
CA MET A 13 -13.21 -3.74 36.00
C MET A 13 -13.09 -2.94 34.70
N ASN A 14 -13.01 -1.61 34.78
CA ASN A 14 -12.86 -0.74 33.61
C ASN A 14 -11.55 -0.99 32.86
N ASN A 15 -10.45 -1.24 33.58
CA ASN A 15 -9.16 -1.57 32.96
C ASN A 15 -9.19 -2.92 32.23
N THR A 16 -9.98 -3.88 32.71
CA THR A 16 -10.15 -5.19 32.07
C THR A 16 -11.01 -5.07 30.82
N LEU A 17 -12.06 -4.23 30.84
CA LEU A 17 -12.88 -3.93 29.68
C LEU A 17 -12.10 -3.18 28.60
N ILE A 18 -11.27 -2.21 28.97
CA ILE A 18 -10.39 -1.48 28.03
C ILE A 18 -9.40 -2.44 27.36
N LYS A 19 -8.77 -3.35 28.13
CA LYS A 19 -7.88 -4.37 27.58
C LYS A 19 -8.59 -5.31 26.62
N SER A 20 -9.79 -5.78 26.97
CA SER A 20 -10.61 -6.63 26.10
C SER A 20 -11.00 -5.92 24.80
N SER A 21 -11.39 -4.64 24.89
CA SER A 21 -11.69 -3.80 23.73
C SER A 21 -10.47 -3.59 22.83
N LEU A 22 -9.29 -3.35 23.42
CA LEU A 22 -8.03 -3.24 22.68
C LEU A 22 -7.65 -4.54 21.96
N VAL A 23 -7.86 -5.69 22.59
CA VAL A 23 -7.62 -7.00 21.97
C VAL A 23 -8.59 -7.25 20.82
N LEU A 24 -9.87 -6.92 20.98
CA LEU A 24 -10.87 -7.02 19.92
C LEU A 24 -10.54 -6.09 18.73
N LEU A 25 -10.10 -4.87 19.01
CA LEU A 25 -9.65 -3.94 17.97
C LEU A 25 -8.44 -4.50 17.20
N LEU A 26 -7.45 -5.05 17.92
CA LEU A 26 -6.27 -5.65 17.31
C LEU A 26 -6.65 -6.85 16.42
N LEU A 27 -7.59 -7.69 16.87
CA LEU A 27 -8.10 -8.81 16.08
C LEU A 27 -8.85 -8.34 14.82
N ALA A 28 -9.67 -7.29 14.92
CA ALA A 28 -10.38 -6.72 13.79
C ALA A 28 -9.42 -6.17 12.72
N VAL A 29 -8.32 -5.52 13.14
CA VAL A 29 -7.28 -5.02 12.23
C VAL A 29 -6.57 -6.17 11.51
N MET A 30 -6.31 -7.29 12.19
CA MET A 30 -5.69 -8.48 11.59
C MET A 30 -6.60 -9.14 10.55
N VAL A 31 -7.92 -9.23 10.82
CA VAL A 31 -8.88 -9.84 9.89
C VAL A 31 -9.11 -8.97 8.65
N ALA A 32 -8.96 -7.64 8.76
CA ALA A 32 -9.06 -6.72 7.64
C ALA A 32 -7.97 -6.92 6.54
N GLN A 33 -6.92 -7.71 6.81
CA GLN A 33 -5.85 -8.01 5.85
C GLN A 33 -6.26 -9.08 4.80
N VAL A 34 -7.43 -9.73 4.93
CA VAL A 34 -7.83 -10.90 4.09
C VAL A 34 -8.49 -10.51 2.76
N SER A 35 -8.55 -9.22 2.40
CA SER A 35 -9.02 -8.77 1.07
C SER A 35 -7.95 -8.92 0.00
N VAL A 36 -7.62 -10.16 -0.38
CA VAL A 36 -6.80 -10.43 -1.58
C VAL A 36 -7.69 -10.28 -2.82
N ALA A 37 -7.83 -9.04 -3.30
CA ALA A 37 -8.40 -8.75 -4.61
C ALA A 37 -7.33 -9.04 -5.70
N GLY A 38 -7.13 -10.31 -6.01
CA GLY A 38 -6.17 -10.74 -7.03
C GLY A 38 -5.98 -12.25 -7.02
N ARG A 39 -6.54 -12.95 -8.01
CA ARG A 39 -6.35 -14.41 -8.15
C ARG A 39 -4.95 -14.68 -8.74
N GLY A 40 -3.93 -14.69 -7.89
CA GLY A 40 -2.56 -15.10 -8.25
C GLY A 40 -2.47 -16.56 -8.69
N ASP A 41 -3.44 -17.38 -8.27
CA ASP A 41 -3.57 -18.82 -8.56
C ASP A 41 -3.77 -19.13 -10.05
N LYS A 42 -4.03 -18.10 -10.87
CA LYS A 42 -4.12 -18.20 -12.33
C LYS A 42 -3.02 -17.40 -13.02
N ALA A 43 -1.77 -17.60 -12.60
CA ALA A 43 -0.60 -17.04 -13.26
C ALA A 43 -0.58 -17.31 -14.79
N GLY A 44 -1.13 -18.45 -15.24
CA GLY A 44 -1.22 -18.82 -16.66
C GLY A 44 -2.32 -18.13 -17.48
N SER A 45 -3.30 -17.46 -16.85
CA SER A 45 -4.32 -16.66 -17.56
C SER A 45 -4.22 -15.17 -17.23
N SER A 46 -3.17 -14.77 -16.52
CA SER A 46 -2.79 -13.39 -16.29
C SER A 46 -2.25 -12.79 -17.60
N ALA A 47 -2.77 -11.63 -17.99
CA ALA A 47 -2.26 -10.91 -19.16
C ALA A 47 -0.86 -10.38 -18.83
N ALA A 48 0.16 -11.00 -19.42
CA ALA A 48 1.56 -10.55 -19.45
C ALA A 48 2.15 -10.14 -18.07
N PRO A 49 2.80 -11.06 -17.33
CA PRO A 49 3.44 -10.73 -16.06
C PRO A 49 4.57 -9.68 -16.17
N MET A 50 5.07 -9.42 -17.39
CA MET A 50 6.02 -8.35 -17.68
C MET A 50 5.46 -6.94 -17.38
N LEU A 51 4.14 -6.73 -17.45
CA LEU A 51 3.51 -5.44 -17.07
C LEU A 51 3.62 -5.11 -15.57
N LEU A 52 4.01 -6.08 -14.74
CA LEU A 52 4.21 -5.86 -13.31
C LEU A 52 5.62 -5.34 -12.99
N ILE A 53 6.54 -5.30 -13.96
CA ILE A 53 7.86 -4.71 -13.74
C ILE A 53 7.67 -3.21 -13.56
N PRO A 54 7.98 -2.65 -12.37
CA PRO A 54 7.83 -1.22 -12.14
C PRO A 54 8.79 -0.47 -13.06
N VAL A 55 8.42 0.73 -13.46
CA VAL A 55 9.24 1.63 -14.26
C VAL A 55 9.34 2.97 -13.55
N GLY A 56 10.48 3.65 -13.63
CA GLY A 56 10.65 4.97 -13.04
C GLY A 56 11.28 4.92 -11.66
N GLY A 57 12.39 5.65 -11.50
CA GLY A 57 13.16 5.64 -10.25
C GLY A 57 12.35 6.09 -9.03
N ARG A 58 11.44 7.06 -9.21
CA ARG A 58 10.54 7.50 -8.14
C ARG A 58 9.58 6.39 -7.70
N ASP A 59 9.02 5.66 -8.64
CA ASP A 59 7.95 4.72 -8.35
C ASP A 59 8.49 3.41 -7.76
N ILE A 60 9.71 3.03 -8.15
CA ILE A 60 10.50 1.98 -7.48
C ILE A 60 10.84 2.40 -6.05
N ALA A 61 11.32 3.63 -5.84
CA ALA A 61 11.68 4.12 -4.51
C ALA A 61 10.49 4.19 -3.55
N MET A 62 9.28 4.43 -4.08
CA MET A 62 8.02 4.49 -3.33
C MET A 62 7.32 3.14 -3.21
N GLY A 63 7.93 2.04 -3.68
CA GLY A 63 7.38 0.69 -3.58
C GLY A 63 6.01 0.52 -4.27
N GLY A 64 5.75 1.26 -5.35
CA GLY A 64 4.47 1.22 -6.06
C GLY A 64 3.35 2.06 -5.45
N SER A 65 3.61 2.83 -4.38
CA SER A 65 2.60 3.71 -3.76
C SER A 65 2.25 4.94 -4.61
N THR A 66 2.96 5.19 -5.70
CA THR A 66 2.80 6.42 -6.50
C THR A 66 1.56 6.44 -7.40
N VAL A 67 0.78 5.36 -7.46
CA VAL A 67 -0.48 5.30 -8.23
C VAL A 67 -1.44 6.45 -7.86
N ALA A 68 -1.44 6.87 -6.59
CA ALA A 68 -2.28 7.97 -6.09
C ALA A 68 -1.69 9.38 -6.32
N ASN A 69 -0.38 9.49 -6.61
CA ASN A 69 0.35 10.76 -6.73
C ASN A 69 1.26 10.80 -7.97
N SER A 70 0.91 10.12 -9.06
CA SER A 70 1.67 10.20 -10.31
C SER A 70 1.24 11.44 -11.09
N PHE A 71 2.19 12.25 -11.52
CA PHE A 71 1.97 13.43 -12.37
C PHE A 71 3.10 13.52 -13.41
N GLY A 72 2.85 14.20 -14.52
CA GLY A 72 3.84 14.34 -15.59
C GLY A 72 3.94 13.11 -16.51
N ILE A 73 4.99 13.04 -17.33
CA ILE A 73 5.16 11.99 -18.35
C ILE A 73 5.30 10.57 -17.80
N GLU A 74 5.86 10.40 -16.59
CA GLU A 74 6.01 9.09 -15.94
C GLU A 74 4.66 8.49 -15.48
N ALA A 75 3.61 9.31 -15.37
CA ALA A 75 2.27 8.87 -15.02
C ALA A 75 1.64 7.95 -16.09
N VAL A 76 2.13 7.95 -17.33
CA VAL A 76 1.64 7.09 -18.42
C VAL A 76 1.67 5.60 -18.05
N HIS A 77 2.64 5.17 -17.24
CA HIS A 77 2.80 3.77 -16.85
C HIS A 77 2.01 3.37 -15.59
N TYR A 78 1.56 4.33 -14.78
CA TYR A 78 0.85 4.08 -13.52
C TYR A 78 -0.60 4.55 -13.55
N ASN A 79 -0.83 5.84 -13.86
CA ASN A 79 -2.14 6.45 -13.94
C ASN A 79 -2.14 7.55 -15.02
N PRO A 80 -2.59 7.23 -16.26
CA PRO A 80 -2.56 8.16 -17.38
C PRO A 80 -3.30 9.48 -17.15
N ALA A 81 -4.24 9.55 -16.19
CA ALA A 81 -4.92 10.79 -15.82
C ALA A 81 -3.97 11.84 -15.22
N GLY A 82 -2.89 11.39 -14.58
CA GLY A 82 -1.85 12.26 -13.99
C GLY A 82 -1.03 13.04 -15.04
N VAL A 83 -1.05 12.62 -16.30
CA VAL A 83 -0.39 13.33 -17.40
C VAL A 83 -1.02 14.72 -17.59
N ALA A 84 -2.35 14.83 -17.41
CA ALA A 84 -3.06 16.10 -17.51
C ALA A 84 -2.68 17.10 -16.39
N TRP A 85 -2.07 16.61 -15.31
CA TRP A 85 -1.55 17.44 -14.21
C TRP A 85 -0.07 17.79 -14.37
N SER A 86 0.52 17.54 -15.55
CA SER A 86 1.86 18.02 -15.86
C SER A 86 1.92 19.55 -15.77
N THR A 87 2.95 20.06 -15.09
CA THR A 87 3.18 21.51 -14.95
C THR A 87 3.98 22.08 -16.12
N LYS A 88 4.41 21.23 -17.06
CA LYS A 88 5.26 21.57 -18.19
C LYS A 88 4.53 21.25 -19.49
N GLN A 89 4.73 22.09 -20.51
CA GLN A 89 4.14 21.88 -21.84
C GLN A 89 4.79 20.74 -22.63
N SER A 90 6.05 20.41 -22.32
CA SER A 90 6.80 19.34 -22.97
C SER A 90 7.72 18.70 -21.93
N GLU A 91 7.60 17.40 -21.77
CA GLU A 91 8.43 16.58 -20.89
C GLU A 91 8.95 15.40 -21.71
N ALA A 92 10.19 15.01 -21.46
CA ALA A 92 10.81 13.81 -22.01
C ALA A 92 11.54 13.11 -20.87
N ILE A 93 11.46 11.79 -20.83
CA ILE A 93 12.13 10.97 -19.84
C ILE A 93 12.98 9.93 -20.56
N PHE A 94 14.11 9.61 -19.96
CA PHE A 94 14.98 8.53 -20.40
C PHE A 94 15.38 7.78 -19.13
N SER A 95 15.16 6.47 -19.09
CA SER A 95 15.46 5.66 -17.93
C SER A 95 16.02 4.31 -18.34
N HIS A 96 17.01 3.87 -17.57
CA HIS A 96 17.62 2.55 -17.68
C HIS A 96 17.53 1.86 -16.32
N MET A 97 17.02 0.63 -16.30
CA MET A 97 16.91 -0.18 -15.10
C MET A 97 17.48 -1.57 -15.33
N ASN A 98 18.35 -2.01 -14.42
CA ASN A 98 18.81 -3.39 -14.38
C ASN A 98 17.89 -4.22 -13.47
N TYR A 99 17.10 -5.08 -14.09
CA TYR A 99 16.23 -6.04 -13.43
C TYR A 99 16.97 -7.38 -13.19
N ILE A 100 16.35 -8.27 -12.42
CA ILE A 100 16.95 -9.54 -12.00
C ILE A 100 17.43 -10.34 -13.23
N ALA A 101 18.57 -11.02 -13.08
CA ALA A 101 19.22 -11.80 -14.15
C ALA A 101 19.74 -10.95 -15.34
N ASP A 102 20.22 -9.73 -15.06
CA ASP A 102 20.85 -8.83 -16.04
C ASP A 102 19.91 -8.38 -17.17
N ILE A 103 18.61 -8.35 -16.87
CA ILE A 103 17.60 -7.87 -17.80
C ILE A 103 17.62 -6.33 -17.76
N GLY A 104 18.15 -5.70 -18.81
CA GLY A 104 18.06 -4.26 -19.00
C GLY A 104 16.67 -3.83 -19.48
N VAL A 105 16.05 -2.88 -18.78
CA VAL A 105 14.79 -2.23 -19.17
C VAL A 105 15.10 -0.77 -19.50
N ASP A 106 14.95 -0.41 -20.77
CA ASP A 106 15.19 0.91 -21.33
C ASP A 106 13.90 1.52 -21.87
N TYR A 107 13.58 2.75 -21.48
CA TYR A 107 12.42 3.48 -22.00
C TYR A 107 12.55 5.01 -21.87
#